data_AF-A0A109MYM8-F1
#
_entry.id   AF-A0A109MYM8-F1
#
_cell.length_a   1.000
_cell.length_b   1.000
_cell.length_c   1.000
_cell.angle_alpha   90.00
_cell.angle_beta   90.00
_cell.angle_gamma   90.00
#
_symmetry.space_group_name_H-M   'P 1'
#
loop_
_entity.id
_entity.type
_entity.pdbx_description
1 polymer ?
#
loop_
_entity_poly.entity_id
_entity_poly.type
_entity_poly.pdbx_seq_one_letter_code
_entity_poly.pdbx_strand_id
1 'polypeptide(L)'
;MDNMLDELNKVKYHQKLLLTIALDNNPEQYTYFHFIMNHDLSEKDSKVIFHLLHALEDKRKGTYQKDKYEAGIASLLGDNPSVSIDTIEKALLHVNIDVNPVYLTKSMRDQYILVDLCNYLLRELK
;
A
#
# COMPACT_ATOMS: atom_id res chain seq x y z
N MET A 1 16.57 -24.86 -15.09
CA MET A 1 16.20 -23.47 -14.76
C MET A 1 14.85 -23.16 -15.37
N ASP A 2 14.67 -23.47 -16.65
CA ASP A 2 13.42 -23.27 -17.40
C ASP A 2 12.19 -23.95 -16.78
N ASN A 3 12.34 -25.18 -16.26
CA ASN A 3 11.24 -25.87 -15.56
C ASN A 3 10.78 -25.13 -14.28
N MET A 4 11.72 -24.56 -13.51
CA MET A 4 11.33 -23.78 -12.31
C MET A 4 10.67 -22.45 -12.66
N LEU A 5 11.11 -21.82 -13.75
CA LEU A 5 10.49 -20.59 -14.25
C LEU A 5 9.06 -20.86 -14.76
N ASP A 6 8.86 -21.98 -15.46
CA ASP A 6 7.55 -22.41 -15.94
C ASP A 6 6.59 -22.71 -14.78
N GLU A 7 7.04 -23.45 -13.77
CA GLU A 7 6.24 -23.72 -12.56
C GLU A 7 5.91 -22.43 -11.78
N LEU A 8 6.85 -21.49 -11.68
CA LEU A 8 6.58 -20.18 -11.06
C LEU A 8 5.53 -19.38 -11.84
N ASN A 9 5.60 -19.39 -13.18
CA ASN A 9 4.63 -18.71 -14.04
C ASN A 9 3.23 -19.32 -13.89
N LYS A 10 3.13 -20.65 -13.78
CA LYS A 10 1.86 -21.35 -13.49
C LYS A 10 1.28 -20.90 -12.15
N VAL A 11 2.09 -20.85 -11.10
CA VAL A 11 1.64 -20.39 -9.77
C VAL A 11 1.14 -18.93 -9.83
N LYS A 12 1.88 -18.01 -10.47
CA LYS A 12 1.45 -16.62 -10.65
C LYS A 12 0.14 -16.52 -11.44
N TYR A 13 -0.03 -17.35 -12.47
CA TYR A 13 -1.27 -17.39 -13.23
C TYR A 13 -2.45 -17.91 -12.40
N HIS A 14 -2.27 -18.99 -11.63
CA HIS A 14 -3.29 -19.51 -10.73
C HIS A 14 -3.71 -18.49 -9.66
N GLN A 15 -2.76 -17.73 -9.09
CA GLN A 15 -3.07 -16.63 -8.16
C GLN A 15 -3.97 -15.57 -8.80
N LYS A 16 -3.68 -15.16 -10.05
CA LYS A 16 -4.51 -14.20 -10.80
C LYS A 16 -5.92 -14.74 -11.07
N LEU A 17 -6.05 -16.02 -11.40
CA LEU A 17 -7.36 -16.65 -11.59
C LEU A 17 -8.18 -16.69 -10.29
N LEU A 18 -7.57 -17.07 -9.17
CA LEU A 18 -8.25 -17.08 -7.86
C LEU A 18 -8.72 -15.68 -7.46
N LEU A 19 -7.89 -14.67 -7.70
CA LEU A 19 -8.24 -13.27 -7.49
C LEU A 19 -9.41 -12.82 -8.38
N THR A 20 -9.39 -13.20 -9.66
CA THR A 20 -10.49 -12.89 -10.60
C THR A 20 -11.81 -13.48 -10.11
N ILE A 21 -11.79 -14.73 -9.64
CA ILE A 21 -12.97 -15.39 -9.05
C ILE A 21 -13.44 -14.69 -7.78
N ALA A 22 -12.52 -14.27 -6.91
CA ALA A 22 -12.87 -13.53 -5.69
C ALA A 22 -13.51 -12.17 -6.02
N LEU A 23 -13.04 -11.48 -7.06
CA LEU A 23 -13.54 -10.18 -7.51
C LEU A 23 -14.88 -10.29 -8.24
N ASP A 24 -15.21 -11.42 -8.86
CA ASP A 24 -16.47 -11.61 -9.59
C ASP A 24 -17.71 -11.42 -8.69
N ASN A 25 -17.62 -11.91 -7.45
CA ASN A 25 -18.72 -11.82 -6.50
C ASN A 25 -18.77 -10.48 -5.74
N ASN A 26 -17.60 -9.91 -5.42
CA ASN A 26 -17.49 -8.68 -4.61
C ASN A 26 -16.24 -7.87 -5.03
N PRO A 27 -16.30 -7.14 -6.17
CA PRO A 27 -15.11 -6.50 -6.73
C PRO A 27 -14.52 -5.43 -5.82
N GLU A 28 -15.35 -4.75 -5.03
CA GLU A 28 -14.92 -3.69 -4.09
C GLU A 28 -14.26 -4.25 -2.82
N GLN A 29 -14.63 -5.48 -2.42
CA GLN A 29 -14.19 -6.06 -1.14
C GLN A 29 -12.71 -6.43 -1.12
N TYR A 30 -12.04 -6.51 -2.28
CA TYR A 30 -10.66 -7.00 -2.40
C TYR A 30 -9.72 -6.05 -3.17
N THR A 31 -10.09 -4.77 -3.32
CA THR A 31 -9.35 -3.83 -4.18
C THR A 31 -7.89 -3.58 -3.77
N TYR A 32 -7.57 -3.49 -2.47
CA TYR A 32 -6.20 -3.40 -1.96
C TYR A 32 -5.43 -4.73 -2.07
N PHE A 33 -6.07 -5.88 -1.86
CA PHE A 33 -5.41 -7.17 -2.13
C PHE A 33 -5.13 -7.37 -3.62
N HIS A 34 -6.04 -6.91 -4.48
CA HIS A 34 -5.84 -6.88 -5.91
C HIS A 34 -4.68 -5.95 -6.30
N PHE A 35 -4.58 -4.80 -5.65
CA PHE A 35 -3.43 -3.90 -5.79
C PHE A 35 -2.11 -4.62 -5.44
N ILE A 36 -2.02 -5.29 -4.29
CA ILE A 36 -0.82 -6.04 -3.88
C ILE A 36 -0.40 -7.05 -4.95
N MET A 37 -1.35 -7.86 -5.43
CA MET A 37 -1.06 -8.92 -6.41
C MET A 37 -0.70 -8.38 -7.79
N ASN A 38 -1.35 -7.31 -8.25
CA ASN A 38 -1.05 -6.74 -9.57
C ASN A 38 0.29 -6.02 -9.63
N HIS A 39 0.75 -5.50 -8.50
CA HIS A 39 2.04 -4.84 -8.38
C HIS A 39 3.15 -5.80 -7.90
N ASP A 40 2.88 -7.11 -7.80
CA ASP A 40 3.83 -8.15 -7.36
C ASP A 40 4.51 -7.80 -6.02
N LEU A 41 3.78 -7.15 -5.13
CA LEU A 41 4.32 -6.65 -3.86
C LEU A 41 4.65 -7.81 -2.93
N SER A 42 5.85 -7.77 -2.35
CA SER A 42 6.23 -8.73 -1.33
C SER A 42 5.53 -8.45 0.00
N GLU A 43 5.64 -9.39 0.94
CA GLU A 43 5.20 -9.18 2.33
C GLU A 43 5.93 -7.97 2.96
N LYS A 44 7.22 -7.80 2.66
CA LYS A 44 8.02 -6.67 3.14
C LYS A 44 7.47 -5.36 2.60
N ASP A 45 7.16 -5.28 1.31
CA ASP A 45 6.63 -4.07 0.68
C ASP A 45 5.26 -3.70 1.27
N SER A 46 4.40 -4.71 1.45
CA SER A 46 3.09 -4.55 2.07
C SER A 46 3.18 -4.03 3.51
N LYS A 47 4.14 -4.53 4.29
CA LYS A 47 4.42 -4.05 5.66
C LYS A 47 4.91 -2.60 5.67
N VAL A 48 5.80 -2.24 4.75
CA VAL A 48 6.30 -0.87 4.63
C VAL A 48 5.16 0.09 4.30
N ILE A 49 4.32 -0.23 3.32
CA ILE A 49 3.13 0.57 2.97
C ILE A 49 2.24 0.76 4.20
N PHE A 50 1.95 -0.33 4.91
CA PHE A 50 1.04 -0.30 6.06
C PHE A 50 1.60 0.56 7.20
N HIS A 51 2.87 0.38 7.57
CA HIS A 51 3.52 1.17 8.62
C HIS A 51 3.65 2.65 8.25
N LEU A 52 4.00 2.94 6.99
CA LEU A 52 4.09 4.30 6.46
C LEU A 52 2.76 5.04 6.62
N LEU A 53 1.65 4.42 6.19
CA LEU A 53 0.34 5.03 6.26
C LEU A 53 -0.17 5.16 7.69
N HIS A 54 0.11 4.20 8.57
CA HIS A 54 -0.17 4.34 9.99
C HIS A 54 0.59 5.51 10.64
N ALA A 55 1.85 5.72 10.27
CA ALA A 55 2.63 6.86 10.75
C ALA A 55 2.06 8.19 10.27
N LEU A 56 1.58 8.27 9.03
CA LEU A 56 0.90 9.45 8.51
C LEU A 56 -0.48 9.69 9.17
N GLU A 57 -1.21 8.63 9.51
CA GLU A 57 -2.47 8.75 10.26
C GLU A 57 -2.23 9.27 11.68
N ASP A 58 -1.22 8.72 12.37
CA ASP A 58 -0.83 9.23 13.68
C ASP A 58 -0.36 10.68 13.58
N LYS A 59 0.32 11.05 12.49
CA LYS A 59 0.72 12.44 12.24
C LYS A 59 -0.49 13.35 12.10
N ARG A 60 -1.49 12.94 11.31
CA ARG A 60 -2.75 13.66 11.13
C ARG A 60 -3.49 13.86 12.45
N LYS A 61 -3.46 12.86 13.33
CA LYS A 61 -4.08 12.90 14.66
C LYS A 61 -3.27 13.67 15.71
N GLY A 62 -2.05 14.11 15.38
CA GLY A 62 -1.15 14.77 16.33
C GLY A 62 -0.53 13.81 17.35
N THR A 63 -0.55 12.50 17.09
CA THR A 63 -0.04 11.44 17.98
C THR A 63 1.22 10.77 17.44
N TYR A 64 1.80 11.29 16.36
CA TYR A 64 3.03 10.76 15.78
C TYR A 64 4.20 10.82 16.77
N GLN A 65 4.80 9.65 17.00
CA GLN A 65 6.03 9.49 17.78
C GLN A 65 7.01 8.71 16.91
N LYS A 66 8.16 9.31 16.60
CA LYS A 66 9.17 8.72 15.72
C LYS A 66 9.60 7.32 16.19
N ASP A 67 9.80 7.18 17.49
CA ASP A 67 10.30 5.96 18.13
C ASP A 67 9.28 4.81 18.17
N LYS A 68 8.01 5.07 17.82
CA LYS A 68 6.96 4.04 17.70
C LYS A 68 7.13 3.17 16.45
N TYR A 69 7.82 3.68 15.43
CA TYR A 69 7.97 3.03 14.14
C TYR A 69 9.39 2.51 13.94
N GLU A 70 9.53 1.45 13.12
CA GLU A 70 10.84 0.95 12.72
C GLU A 70 11.70 2.08 12.13
N ALA A 71 13.00 2.07 12.42
CA ALA A 71 13.93 3.12 12.02
C ALA A 71 13.87 3.44 10.52
N GLY A 72 13.60 2.44 9.68
CA GLY A 72 13.38 2.63 8.25
C GLY A 72 12.20 3.56 7.93
N ILE A 73 11.04 3.35 8.57
CA ILE A 73 9.84 4.17 8.38
C ILE A 73 10.06 5.60 8.90
N ALA A 74 10.67 5.72 10.07
CA ALA A 74 11.03 7.02 10.64
C ALA A 74 12.00 7.79 9.73
N SER A 75 12.96 7.09 9.10
CA SER A 75 13.89 7.68 8.13
C SER A 75 13.20 8.14 6.85
N LEU A 76 12.17 7.42 6.38
CA LEU A 76 11.40 7.80 5.19
C LEU A 76 10.57 9.07 5.39
N LEU A 77 10.03 9.26 6.60
CA LEU A 77 9.13 10.35 6.92
C LEU A 77 9.83 11.60 7.47
N GLY A 78 11.02 11.43 8.04
CA GLY A 78 11.73 12.51 8.75
C GLY A 78 11.04 12.89 10.07
N ASP A 79 11.44 14.02 10.65
CA ASP A 79 10.98 14.43 12.00
C ASP A 79 9.58 15.04 12.01
N ASN A 80 9.14 15.60 10.87
CA ASN A 80 7.87 16.29 10.75
C ASN A 80 7.25 16.07 9.35
N PRO A 81 6.79 14.85 9.04
CA PRO A 81 6.22 14.56 7.74
C PRO A 81 4.95 15.38 7.49
N SER A 82 4.79 15.87 6.26
CA SER A 82 3.49 16.32 5.78
C SER A 82 2.62 15.10 5.45
N VAL A 83 1.32 15.18 5.78
CA VAL A 83 0.35 14.14 5.40
C VAL A 83 -0.16 14.51 4.01
N SER A 84 0.43 13.93 2.97
CA SER A 84 0.05 14.21 1.57
C SER A 84 0.32 13.01 0.67
N ILE A 85 -0.33 12.96 -0.50
CA ILE A 85 -0.08 11.93 -1.53
C ILE A 85 1.37 11.96 -2.01
N ASP A 86 1.96 13.15 -2.20
CA ASP A 86 3.36 13.32 -2.59
C ASP A 86 4.33 12.73 -1.56
N THR A 87 4.02 12.85 -0.27
CA THR A 87 4.84 12.25 0.80
C THR A 87 4.84 10.73 0.68
N ILE A 88 3.67 10.13 0.40
CA ILE A 88 3.53 8.69 0.22
C ILE A 88 4.34 8.25 -1.00
N GLU A 89 4.17 8.92 -2.14
CA GLU A 89 4.88 8.60 -3.38
C GLU A 89 6.40 8.61 -3.18
N LYS A 90 6.94 9.69 -2.60
CA LYS A 90 8.38 9.83 -2.35
C LYS A 90 8.91 8.75 -1.41
N ALA A 91 8.16 8.43 -0.35
CA ALA A 91 8.56 7.39 0.59
C ALA A 91 8.55 6.00 -0.05
N LEU A 92 7.55 5.68 -0.88
CA LEU A 92 7.46 4.39 -1.58
C LEU A 92 8.55 4.25 -2.65
N LEU A 93 8.82 5.31 -3.43
CA LEU A 93 9.90 5.32 -4.42
C LEU A 93 11.28 5.13 -3.76
N HIS A 94 11.50 5.68 -2.57
CA HIS A 94 12.76 5.51 -1.83
C HIS A 94 13.06 4.05 -1.46
N VAL A 95 12.02 3.21 -1.35
CA VAL A 95 12.16 1.76 -1.09
C VAL A 95 11.93 0.90 -2.33
N ASN A 96 11.96 1.50 -3.53
CA ASN A 96 11.73 0.85 -4.82
C ASN A 96 10.32 0.26 -5.00
N ILE A 97 9.32 0.84 -4.36
CA ILE A 97 7.90 0.51 -4.61
C ILE A 97 7.33 1.57 -5.56
N ASP A 98 7.36 1.28 -6.85
CA ASP A 98 6.83 2.15 -7.91
C ASP A 98 5.36 1.82 -8.18
N VAL A 99 4.47 2.50 -7.47
CA VAL A 99 3.02 2.29 -7.54
C VAL A 99 2.29 3.63 -7.51
N ASN A 100 1.10 3.68 -8.08
CA ASN A 100 0.29 4.90 -8.05
C ASN A 100 -0.29 5.12 -6.63
N PRO A 101 0.12 6.18 -5.91
CA PRO A 101 -0.30 6.42 -4.52
C PRO A 101 -1.79 6.77 -4.41
N VAL A 102 -2.39 7.36 -5.45
CA VAL A 102 -3.83 7.65 -5.48
C VAL A 102 -4.63 6.35 -5.61
N TYR A 103 -4.16 5.41 -6.45
CA TYR A 103 -4.81 4.11 -6.59
C TYR A 103 -4.67 3.27 -5.32
N LEU A 104 -3.49 3.27 -4.69
CA LEU A 104 -3.28 2.70 -3.36
C LEU A 104 -4.28 3.28 -2.32
N THR A 105 -4.41 4.61 -2.27
CA THR A 105 -5.28 5.27 -1.30
C THR A 105 -6.76 4.91 -1.52
N LYS A 106 -7.20 4.85 -2.79
CA LYS A 106 -8.57 4.42 -3.14
C LYS A 106 -8.81 2.96 -2.76
N SER A 107 -7.89 2.07 -3.11
CA SER A 107 -8.03 0.64 -2.85
C SER A 107 -8.10 0.32 -1.36
N MET A 108 -7.33 1.02 -0.53
CA MET A 108 -7.41 0.89 0.93
C MET A 108 -8.74 1.41 1.49
N ARG A 109 -9.18 2.58 1.05
CA ARG A 109 -10.48 3.15 1.44
C ARG A 109 -11.63 2.20 1.14
N ASP A 110 -11.64 1.64 -0.07
CA ASP A 110 -12.72 0.77 -0.56
C ASP A 110 -12.79 -0.55 0.22
N GLN A 111 -11.68 -0.96 0.85
CA GLN A 111 -11.62 -2.09 1.80
C GLN A 111 -11.72 -1.68 3.29
N TYR A 112 -12.14 -0.45 3.59
CA TYR A 112 -12.27 0.09 4.95
C TYR A 112 -10.96 0.12 5.76
N ILE A 113 -9.82 0.20 5.10
CA ILE A 113 -8.50 0.31 5.73
C ILE A 113 -8.12 1.78 5.85
N LEU A 114 -7.85 2.27 7.07
CA LEU A 114 -7.42 3.66 7.32
C LEU A 114 -8.33 4.70 6.64
N VAL A 115 -9.66 4.49 6.71
CA VAL A 115 -10.65 5.27 5.95
C VAL A 115 -10.53 6.78 6.15
N ASP A 116 -10.31 7.23 7.38
CA ASP A 116 -10.20 8.65 7.68
C ASP A 116 -8.96 9.28 7.03
N LEU A 117 -7.81 8.58 7.07
CA LEU A 117 -6.60 9.00 6.37
C LEU A 117 -6.85 9.07 4.87
N CYS A 118 -7.42 8.00 4.30
CA CYS A 118 -7.63 7.92 2.86
C CYS A 118 -8.60 9.01 2.38
N ASN A 119 -9.67 9.28 3.12
CA ASN A 119 -10.59 10.36 2.83
C ASN A 119 -9.94 11.74 2.95
N TYR A 120 -9.05 11.94 3.93
CA TYR A 120 -8.26 13.16 4.05
C TYR A 120 -7.38 13.37 2.82
N LEU A 121 -6.54 12.38 2.47
CA LEU A 121 -5.60 12.44 1.34
C LEU A 121 -6.31 12.66 -0.01
N LEU A 122 -7.44 11.97 -0.23
CA LEU A 122 -8.20 12.11 -1.48
C LEU A 122 -8.93 13.45 -1.61
N ARG A 123 -9.16 14.17 -0.51
CA ARG A 123 -9.76 15.52 -0.55
C ARG A 123 -8.74 16.58 -0.94
N GLU A 124 -7.47 16.42 -0.56
CA GLU A 124 -6.40 17.37 -0.90
C GLU A 124 -6.05 17.39 -2.40
N LEU A 125 -6.48 16.36 -3.15
CA LEU A 125 -6.30 16.29 -4.60
C LEU A 125 -7.32 17.10 -5.41
N LYS A 126 -8.34 17.68 -4.75
CA LYS A 126 -9.38 18.50 -5.38
C LYS A 126 -9.03 19.98 -5.33
#